data_AF-A0A1B6DFA1-F1
#
_entry.id   AF-A0A1B6DFA1-F1
#
_cell.length_a   1.000
_cell.length_b   1.000
_cell.length_c   1.000
_cell.angle_alpha   90.00
_cell.angle_beta   90.00
_cell.angle_gamma   90.00
#
_symmetry.space_group_name_H-M   'P 1'
#
loop_
_entity.id
_entity.type
_entity.pdbx_description
1 polymer ?
#
loop_
_entity_poly.entity_id
_entity_poly.type
_entity_poly.pdbx_seq_one_letter_code
_entity_poly.pdbx_strand_id
1 'polypeptide(L)'
;NSVLVTKPTDLAELVNSESRVMLLYSTKEEAVHILTAARDYKLTGENYVWVVTQSVIEDVQASAGMFPVGMLGVHFETSSDRLLNEITTAIKVYAYGVEDYVNDPRNANHSLNTQLSCEGAGDARWKTGDRFFRYLRNVSVE
;
A
#
# COMPACT_ATOMS: atom_id res chain seq x y z
N ASN A 1 -8.49 -21.25 3.78
CA ASN A 1 -9.82 -20.64 3.63
C ASN A 1 -9.69 -19.15 3.80
N SER A 2 -10.31 -18.37 2.91
CA SER A 2 -10.35 -16.91 2.95
C SER A 2 -11.80 -16.47 3.09
N VAL A 3 -12.09 -15.59 4.04
CA VAL A 3 -13.44 -15.09 4.31
C VAL A 3 -13.51 -13.63 3.88
N LEU A 4 -14.44 -13.31 2.98
CA LEU A 4 -14.78 -11.92 2.68
C LEU A 4 -15.80 -11.44 3.71
N VAL A 5 -15.46 -10.39 4.46
CA VAL A 5 -16.33 -9.86 5.50
C VAL A 5 -17.13 -8.68 4.93
N THR A 6 -18.39 -8.92 4.65
CA THR A 6 -19.37 -7.88 4.23
C THR A 6 -20.34 -7.53 5.36
N LYS A 7 -20.57 -8.47 6.28
CA LYS A 7 -21.41 -8.34 7.46
C LYS A 7 -20.81 -9.10 8.64
N PRO A 8 -21.13 -8.74 9.89
CA PRO A 8 -20.55 -9.39 11.08
C PRO A 8 -20.71 -10.91 11.13
N THR A 9 -21.81 -11.46 10.59
CA THR A 9 -22.07 -12.90 10.61
C THR A 9 -21.12 -13.72 9.74
N ASP A 10 -20.42 -13.08 8.79
CA ASP A 10 -19.43 -13.75 7.95
C ASP A 10 -18.26 -14.27 8.81
N LEU A 11 -18.00 -13.65 9.98
CA LEU A 11 -16.99 -14.10 10.94
C LEU A 11 -17.34 -15.44 11.62
N ALA A 12 -18.59 -15.91 11.53
CA ALA A 12 -18.97 -17.20 12.08
C ALA A 12 -18.21 -18.37 11.42
N GLU A 13 -17.78 -18.20 10.17
CA GLU A 13 -16.92 -19.18 9.49
C GLU A 13 -15.55 -19.31 10.20
N LEU A 14 -15.03 -18.20 10.73
CA LEU A 14 -13.77 -18.18 11.49
C LEU A 14 -13.92 -18.78 12.89
N VAL A 15 -15.08 -18.60 13.54
CA VAL A 15 -15.37 -19.21 14.85
C VAL A 15 -15.35 -20.74 14.77
N ASN A 16 -15.86 -21.29 13.68
CA ASN A 16 -15.86 -22.72 13.44
C ASN A 16 -14.51 -23.25 12.91
N SER A 17 -13.53 -22.36 12.71
CA SER A 17 -12.19 -22.73 12.28
C SER A 17 -11.27 -22.98 13.47
N GLU A 18 -10.32 -23.90 13.32
CA GLU A 18 -9.22 -24.08 14.26
C GLU A 18 -8.12 -23.00 14.12
N SER A 19 -8.29 -22.06 13.19
CA SER A 19 -7.32 -21.01 12.90
C SER A 19 -7.15 -20.06 14.08
N ARG A 20 -5.89 -19.92 14.53
CA ARG A 20 -5.51 -18.99 15.60
C ARG A 20 -4.81 -17.72 15.11
N VAL A 21 -4.42 -17.70 13.83
CA VAL A 21 -3.75 -16.56 13.19
C VAL A 21 -4.61 -16.12 12.01
N MET A 22 -4.99 -14.84 12.00
CA MET A 22 -5.80 -14.25 10.93
C MET A 22 -4.99 -13.18 10.20
N LEU A 23 -4.94 -13.27 8.88
CA LEU A 23 -4.42 -12.21 8.02
C LEU A 23 -5.60 -11.33 7.58
N LEU A 24 -5.53 -10.03 7.87
CA LEU A 24 -6.56 -9.06 7.51
C LEU A 24 -6.00 -8.05 6.51
N TYR A 25 -6.64 -7.99 5.35
CA TYR A 25 -6.41 -7.00 4.30
C TYR A 25 -7.67 -6.15 4.16
N SER A 26 -7.59 -4.88 4.55
CA SER A 26 -8.72 -3.94 4.50
C SER A 26 -8.21 -2.49 4.61
N THR A 27 -9.12 -1.52 4.52
CA THR A 27 -8.83 -0.16 5.01
C THR A 27 -8.85 -0.12 6.55
N LYS A 28 -8.41 1.00 7.12
CA LYS A 28 -8.48 1.26 8.56
C LYS A 28 -9.92 1.22 9.08
N GLU A 29 -10.85 1.88 8.40
CA GLU A 29 -12.26 1.95 8.79
C GLU A 29 -12.89 0.56 8.80
N GLU A 30 -12.66 -0.20 7.73
CA GLU A 30 -13.12 -1.60 7.62
C GLU A 30 -12.53 -2.46 8.74
N ALA A 31 -11.23 -2.32 9.04
CA ALA A 31 -10.59 -3.07 10.12
C ALA A 31 -11.21 -2.78 11.48
N VAL A 32 -11.54 -1.51 11.77
CA VAL A 32 -12.22 -1.14 13.02
C VAL A 32 -13.57 -1.87 13.12
N HIS A 33 -14.35 -1.90 12.05
CA HIS A 33 -15.63 -2.61 12.03
C HIS A 33 -15.46 -4.13 12.20
N ILE A 34 -14.53 -4.73 11.45
CA ILE A 34 -14.26 -6.17 11.47
C ILE A 34 -13.75 -6.61 12.85
N LEU A 35 -12.78 -5.91 13.42
CA LEU A 35 -12.16 -6.28 14.69
C LEU A 35 -13.10 -6.01 15.88
N THR A 36 -13.99 -5.01 15.76
CA THR A 36 -15.08 -4.82 16.73
C THR A 36 -16.05 -5.99 16.71
N ALA A 37 -16.49 -6.44 15.52
CA ALA A 37 -17.34 -7.62 15.42
C ALA A 37 -16.62 -8.88 15.89
N ALA A 38 -15.33 -9.05 15.55
CA ALA A 38 -14.51 -10.18 15.98
C ALA A 38 -14.41 -10.27 17.52
N ARG A 39 -14.42 -9.14 18.23
CA ARG A 39 -14.47 -9.10 19.70
C ARG A 39 -15.76 -9.73 20.25
N ASP A 40 -16.90 -9.49 19.61
CA ASP A 40 -18.18 -10.06 20.01
C ASP A 40 -18.20 -11.59 19.80
N TYR A 41 -17.52 -12.06 18.74
CA TYR A 41 -17.29 -13.48 18.46
C TYR A 41 -16.11 -14.10 19.24
N LYS A 42 -15.49 -13.37 20.18
CA LYS A 42 -14.35 -13.83 20.98
C LYS A 42 -13.11 -14.24 20.16
N LEU A 43 -12.94 -13.64 18.99
CA LEU A 43 -11.81 -13.87 18.08
C LEU A 43 -10.63 -12.91 18.29
N THR A 44 -10.65 -12.08 19.33
CA THR A 44 -9.59 -11.09 19.63
C THR A 44 -8.95 -11.29 21.00
N GLY A 45 -9.28 -12.39 21.69
CA GLY A 45 -8.66 -12.75 22.96
C GLY A 45 -7.25 -13.32 22.80
N GLU A 46 -6.62 -13.69 23.91
CA GLU A 46 -5.22 -14.13 24.01
C GLU A 46 -4.86 -15.34 23.12
N ASN A 47 -5.86 -16.12 22.69
CA ASN A 47 -5.66 -17.28 21.83
C ASN A 47 -5.65 -16.94 20.32
N TYR A 48 -5.81 -15.67 19.95
CA TYR A 48 -5.90 -15.24 18.56
C TYR A 48 -4.95 -14.11 18.26
N VAL A 49 -4.28 -14.19 17.11
CA VAL A 49 -3.36 -13.15 16.61
C VAL A 49 -3.89 -12.63 15.28
N TRP A 50 -4.04 -11.32 15.19
CA TRP A 50 -4.41 -10.62 13.95
C TRP A 50 -3.17 -9.97 13.37
N VAL A 51 -2.88 -10.29 12.11
CA VAL A 51 -1.82 -9.67 11.32
C VAL A 51 -2.47 -8.79 10.25
N VAL A 52 -2.14 -7.51 10.26
CA VAL A 52 -2.75 -6.50 9.37
C VAL A 52 -1.73 -5.84 8.46
N THR A 53 -2.21 -5.38 7.30
CA THR A 53 -1.42 -4.58 6.36
C THR A 53 -1.26 -3.13 6.81
N GLN A 54 -0.31 -2.42 6.20
CA GLN A 54 -0.08 -1.01 6.49
C GLN A 54 -1.30 -0.11 6.28
N SER A 55 -2.20 -0.44 5.34
CA SER A 55 -3.45 0.30 5.13
C SER A 55 -4.35 0.36 6.37
N VAL A 56 -4.13 -0.53 7.36
CA VAL A 56 -4.80 -0.50 8.66
C VAL A 56 -4.01 0.32 9.69
N ILE A 57 -2.67 0.31 9.57
CA ILE A 57 -1.71 0.95 10.48
C ILE A 57 -1.21 2.27 9.86
N GLU A 58 -2.13 3.22 9.71
CA GLU A 58 -1.76 4.55 9.19
C GLU A 58 -1.10 5.42 10.26
N ASP A 59 -1.81 5.63 11.38
CA ASP A 59 -1.33 6.39 12.54
C ASP A 59 -1.56 5.55 13.81
N VAL A 60 -0.48 5.03 14.36
CA VAL A 60 -0.47 4.17 15.55
C VAL A 60 -0.98 4.94 16.78
N GLN A 61 -0.68 6.23 16.89
CA GLN A 61 -1.09 7.06 18.04
C GLN A 61 -2.58 7.36 17.98
N ALA A 62 -3.09 7.75 16.80
CA ALA A 62 -4.52 8.00 16.60
C ALA A 62 -5.36 6.71 16.71
N SER A 63 -4.74 5.53 16.66
CA SER A 63 -5.43 4.23 16.70
C SER A 63 -5.44 3.56 18.07
N ALA A 64 -4.91 4.24 19.10
CA ALA A 64 -4.87 3.73 20.45
C ALA A 64 -6.29 3.41 20.98
N GLY A 65 -6.49 2.15 21.39
CA GLY A 65 -7.76 1.66 21.94
C GLY A 65 -8.80 1.20 20.89
N MET A 66 -8.57 1.39 19.60
CA MET A 66 -9.47 0.91 18.53
C MET A 66 -9.18 -0.53 18.09
N PHE A 67 -7.96 -1.01 18.34
CA PHE A 67 -7.51 -2.33 17.91
C PHE A 67 -7.19 -3.26 19.09
N PRO A 68 -7.31 -4.58 18.90
CA PRO A 68 -7.06 -5.54 19.96
C PRO A 68 -5.58 -5.56 20.34
N VAL A 69 -5.32 -5.77 21.63
CA VAL A 69 -3.96 -5.96 22.16
C VAL A 69 -3.36 -7.22 21.55
N GLY A 70 -2.08 -7.15 21.14
CA GLY A 70 -1.39 -8.28 20.49
C GLY A 70 -1.57 -8.36 18.98
N MET A 71 -2.29 -7.41 18.36
CA MET A 71 -2.33 -7.27 16.90
C MET A 71 -0.94 -6.91 16.35
N LEU A 72 -0.55 -7.58 15.26
CA LEU A 72 0.70 -7.36 14.55
C LEU A 72 0.43 -6.58 13.27
N GLY A 73 1.14 -5.47 13.08
CA GLY A 73 0.99 -4.60 11.92
C GLY A 73 2.30 -4.46 11.16
N VAL A 74 2.23 -4.50 9.83
CA VAL A 74 3.35 -4.03 9.00
C VAL A 74 3.26 -2.52 8.88
N HIS A 75 4.35 -1.82 9.18
CA HIS A 75 4.42 -0.36 9.14
C HIS A 75 5.74 0.08 8.50
N PHE A 76 5.65 0.94 7.47
CA PHE A 76 6.78 1.70 6.95
C PHE A 76 7.01 2.90 7.85
N GLU A 77 8.28 3.13 8.21
CA GLU A 77 8.65 4.23 9.08
C GLU A 77 8.38 5.58 8.39
N THR A 78 7.38 6.32 8.88
CA THR A 78 6.97 7.62 8.34
C THR A 78 7.54 8.81 9.12
N SER A 79 8.63 8.62 9.86
CA SER A 79 9.32 9.71 10.55
C SER A 79 9.77 10.79 9.54
N SER A 80 9.88 12.05 9.97
CA SER A 80 10.24 13.15 9.07
C SER A 80 11.58 12.91 8.36
N ASP A 81 12.56 12.33 9.06
CA ASP A 81 13.87 12.00 8.49
C ASP A 81 13.75 10.90 7.42
N ARG A 82 12.91 9.88 7.65
CA ARG A 82 12.64 8.86 6.63
C ARG A 82 11.92 9.45 5.43
N LEU A 83 10.93 10.31 5.64
CA LEU A 83 10.21 10.95 4.55
C LEU A 83 11.15 11.78 3.66
N LEU A 84 12.10 12.51 4.23
CA LEU A 84 13.11 13.25 3.47
C LEU A 84 14.03 12.33 2.67
N ASN A 85 14.41 11.19 3.24
CA ASN A 85 15.19 10.18 2.52
C ASN A 85 14.38 9.57 1.37
N GLU A 86 13.10 9.24 1.57
CA GLU A 86 12.23 8.72 0.51
C GLU A 86 12.01 9.72 -0.63
N ILE A 87 11.85 11.01 -0.32
CA ILE A 87 11.79 12.08 -1.34
C ILE A 87 13.08 12.12 -2.15
N THR A 88 14.23 12.04 -1.47
CA THR A 88 15.54 12.04 -2.12
C THR A 88 15.70 10.83 -3.03
N THR A 89 15.34 9.64 -2.55
CA THR A 89 15.36 8.40 -3.33
C THR A 89 14.44 8.50 -4.55
N ALA A 90 13.22 9.01 -4.39
CA ALA A 90 12.28 9.19 -5.50
C ALA A 90 12.84 10.12 -6.59
N ILE A 91 13.50 11.21 -6.19
CA ILE A 91 14.18 12.12 -7.14
C ILE A 91 15.33 11.40 -7.86
N LYS A 92 16.15 10.62 -7.15
CA LYS A 92 17.22 9.83 -7.77
C LYS A 92 16.67 8.80 -8.77
N VAL A 93 15.62 8.07 -8.40
CA VAL A 93 14.93 7.12 -9.30
C VAL A 93 14.46 7.83 -10.57
N TYR A 94 13.84 8.99 -10.42
CA TYR A 94 13.38 9.76 -11.57
C TYR A 94 14.55 10.24 -12.45
N ALA A 95 15.58 10.83 -11.83
CA ALA A 95 16.73 11.39 -12.54
C ALA A 95 17.51 10.32 -13.32
N TYR A 96 17.85 9.20 -12.68
CA TYR A 96 18.54 8.09 -13.35
C TYR A 96 17.66 7.43 -14.41
N GLY A 97 16.35 7.29 -14.16
CA GLY A 97 15.44 6.79 -15.18
C GLY A 97 15.36 7.70 -16.42
N VAL A 98 15.44 9.03 -16.25
CA VAL A 98 15.55 9.99 -17.36
C VAL A 98 16.90 9.85 -18.07
N GLU A 99 17.99 9.78 -17.32
CA GLU A 99 19.34 9.60 -17.87
C GLU A 99 19.44 8.33 -18.72
N ASP A 100 19.05 7.17 -18.18
CA ASP A 100 19.06 5.89 -18.89
C ASP A 100 18.16 5.92 -20.14
N TYR A 101 16.99 6.58 -20.05
CA TYR A 101 16.09 6.71 -21.18
C TYR A 101 16.71 7.54 -22.32
N VAL A 102 17.29 8.69 -21.99
CA VAL A 102 17.87 9.62 -22.98
C VAL A 102 19.15 9.06 -23.58
N ASN A 103 19.94 8.32 -22.81
CA ASN A 103 21.19 7.72 -23.26
C ASN A 103 20.99 6.47 -24.13
N ASP A 104 19.80 5.85 -24.13
CA ASP A 104 19.51 4.72 -25.02
C ASP A 104 19.24 5.19 -26.46
N PRO A 105 20.07 4.81 -27.45
CA PRO A 105 19.89 5.22 -28.84
C PRO A 105 18.54 4.79 -29.45
N ARG A 106 17.90 3.74 -28.91
CA ARG A 106 16.58 3.26 -29.34
C ARG A 106 15.46 4.26 -29.03
N ASN A 107 15.73 5.25 -28.17
CA ASN A 107 14.76 6.27 -27.77
C ASN A 107 15.02 7.63 -28.42
N ALA A 108 16.01 7.76 -29.32
CA ALA A 108 16.38 9.03 -29.95
C ALA A 108 15.20 9.79 -30.60
N ASN A 109 14.23 9.06 -31.16
CA ASN A 109 13.03 9.63 -31.80
C ASN A 109 11.78 9.63 -30.90
N HIS A 110 11.94 9.30 -29.61
CA HIS A 110 10.85 9.19 -28.65
C HIS A 110 11.04 10.22 -27.53
N SER A 111 10.54 11.43 -27.74
CA SER A 111 10.64 12.51 -26.75
C SER A 111 9.92 12.19 -25.44
N LEU A 112 10.47 12.70 -24.34
CA LEU A 112 9.81 12.71 -23.02
C LEU A 112 8.82 13.87 -22.85
N ASN A 113 8.74 14.80 -23.81
CA ASN A 113 7.77 15.89 -23.75
C ASN A 113 6.34 15.32 -23.78
N THR A 114 5.52 15.75 -22.82
CA THR A 114 4.12 15.32 -22.69
C THR A 114 3.21 16.51 -22.98
N GLN A 115 2.21 16.33 -23.84
CA GLN A 115 1.11 17.30 -24.02
C GLN A 115 -0.11 16.88 -23.19
N LEU A 116 0.12 16.33 -21.99
CA LEU A 116 -0.95 15.88 -21.11
C LEU A 116 -1.76 17.06 -20.60
N SER A 117 -3.08 16.89 -20.53
CA SER A 117 -3.98 17.85 -19.89
C SER A 117 -5.07 17.12 -19.11
N CYS A 118 -5.33 17.57 -17.88
CA CYS A 118 -6.42 17.05 -17.04
C CYS A 118 -7.76 17.75 -17.31
N GLU A 119 -7.75 18.94 -17.92
CA GLU A 119 -8.92 19.85 -17.96
C GLU A 119 -9.20 20.45 -19.36
N GLY A 120 -8.43 20.12 -20.41
CA GLY A 120 -8.54 20.82 -21.69
C GLY A 120 -8.01 20.07 -22.92
N ALA A 121 -7.63 20.84 -23.95
CA ALA A 121 -7.12 20.34 -25.23
C ALA A 121 -5.67 19.87 -25.09
N GLY A 122 -5.50 18.60 -24.73
CA GLY A 122 -4.22 17.88 -24.68
C GLY A 122 -4.43 16.39 -24.87
N ASP A 123 -3.35 15.62 -24.92
CA ASP A 123 -3.43 14.17 -24.95
C ASP A 123 -3.92 13.65 -23.58
N ALA A 124 -4.90 12.74 -23.57
CA ALA A 124 -5.34 12.08 -22.34
C ALA A 124 -4.35 11.00 -21.84
N ARG A 125 -3.38 10.61 -22.68
CA ARG A 125 -2.39 9.57 -22.38
C ARG A 125 -1.03 9.93 -22.94
N TRP A 126 0.00 9.68 -22.14
CA TRP A 126 1.38 9.87 -22.57
C TRP A 126 1.83 8.74 -23.50
N LYS A 127 1.99 9.05 -24.78
CA LYS A 127 2.33 8.08 -25.84
C LYS A 127 3.62 7.30 -25.58
N THR A 128 4.64 7.93 -25.00
CA THR A 128 5.93 7.31 -24.65
C THR A 128 6.01 6.87 -23.17
N GLY A 129 4.95 7.07 -22.38
CA GLY A 129 4.94 6.82 -20.94
C GLY A 129 5.24 5.36 -20.57
N ASP A 130 4.63 4.39 -21.25
CA ASP A 130 4.87 2.96 -20.96
C ASP A 130 6.33 2.54 -21.22
N ARG A 131 6.99 3.19 -22.18
CA ARG A 131 8.40 2.97 -22.48
C ARG A 131 9.26 3.59 -21.40
N PHE A 132 9.03 4.85 -21.05
CA PHE A 132 9.76 5.54 -19.99
C PHE A 132 9.62 4.83 -18.63
N PHE A 133 8.42 4.34 -18.31
CA PHE A 133 8.16 3.59 -17.09
C PHE A 133 9.02 2.32 -16.93
N ARG A 134 9.52 1.73 -18.03
CA ARG A 134 10.47 0.60 -17.95
C ARG A 134 11.83 1.03 -17.39
N TYR A 135 12.28 2.24 -17.71
CA TYR A 135 13.54 2.79 -17.20
C TYR A 135 13.40 3.14 -15.73
N LEU A 136 12.29 3.80 -15.34
CA LEU A 136 11.99 4.09 -13.93
C LEU A 136 11.98 2.85 -13.04
N ARG A 137 11.49 1.71 -13.55
CA ARG A 137 11.46 0.43 -12.80
C ARG A 137 12.82 -0.27 -12.72
N ASN A 138 13.79 0.11 -13.54
CA ASN A 138 15.08 -0.55 -13.65
C ASN A 138 16.23 0.36 -13.19
N VAL A 139 15.96 1.25 -12.24
CA VAL A 139 16.98 2.09 -11.61
C VAL A 139 17.53 1.40 -10.37
N SER A 140 18.84 1.43 -10.20
CA SER A 140 19.51 1.08 -8.95
C SER A 140 19.94 2.37 -8.26
N VAL A 141 19.54 2.55 -7.00
CA VAL A 141 19.87 3.72 -6.19
C VAL A 141 20.68 3.23 -4.99
N GLU A 142 21.90 3.72 -4.85
CA GLU A 142 22.73 3.54 -3.64
C GLU A 142 22.36 4.57 -2.55
#